data_AF-M5T6C8-F1
#
_entry.id   AF-M5T6C8-F1
#
_cell.length_a   1.000
_cell.length_b   1.000
_cell.length_c   1.000
_cell.angle_alpha   90.00
_cell.angle_beta   90.00
_cell.angle_gamma   90.00
#
_symmetry.space_group_name_H-M   'P 1'
#
loop_
_entity.id
_entity.type
_entity.pdbx_description
1 polymer ?
#
loop_
_entity_poly.entity_id
_entity_poly.type
_entity_poly.pdbx_seq_one_letter_code
_entity_poly.pdbx_strand_id
1 'polypeptide(L)'
;MVVFAGDFVDRGPAIGEVVSIARAMVEAGDARAVIGNHEYNAIAFHTPRPGKTNEWFRPHLDKNRKQHQATLDQLSPAELADAIAWFQTLPVAIEIDGVRVAHVGLSHHVRRSRQ
;
A
#
# COMPACT_ATOMS: atom_id res chain seq x y z
N MET A 1 13.05 12.32 -11.60
CA MET A 1 12.79 11.13 -10.76
C MET A 1 11.62 11.44 -9.84
N VAL A 2 10.54 10.67 -9.94
CA VAL A 2 9.39 10.79 -9.04
C VAL A 2 9.48 9.70 -7.98
N VAL A 3 9.19 10.04 -6.73
CA VAL A 3 9.05 9.05 -5.65
C VAL A 3 7.69 9.24 -5.00
N PHE A 4 6.84 8.21 -5.11
CA PHE A 4 5.58 8.14 -4.39
C PHE A 4 5.80 7.61 -2.97
N ALA A 5 5.28 8.33 -1.98
CA ALA A 5 5.44 8.00 -0.56
C ALA A 5 4.33 7.08 0.00
N GLY A 6 3.56 6.39 -0.87
CA GLY A 6 2.42 5.56 -0.49
C GLY A 6 1.11 6.33 -0.30
N ASP A 7 0.12 5.68 0.29
CA ASP A 7 -1.25 6.16 0.50
C ASP A 7 -2.01 6.48 -0.80
N PHE A 8 -2.08 5.48 -1.68
CA PHE A 8 -2.81 5.52 -2.95
C PHE A 8 -4.31 5.25 -2.79
N VAL A 9 -4.73 4.59 -1.71
CA VAL A 9 -6.11 4.10 -1.52
C VAL A 9 -6.83 4.76 -0.32
N ASP A 10 -8.09 4.36 -0.10
CA ASP A 10 -8.98 4.66 1.02
C ASP A 10 -9.58 6.08 1.07
N ARG A 11 -9.02 7.05 0.34
CA ARG A 11 -9.52 8.43 0.30
C ARG A 11 -9.53 9.00 -1.12
N GLY A 12 -10.43 9.94 -1.35
CA GLY A 12 -10.50 10.70 -2.60
C GLY A 12 -11.38 10.05 -3.68
N PRO A 13 -11.68 10.80 -4.75
CA PRO A 13 -12.69 10.41 -5.73
C PRO A 13 -12.19 9.54 -6.90
N ALA A 14 -10.87 9.30 -7.00
CA ALA A 14 -10.26 8.71 -8.20
C ALA A 14 -9.19 7.65 -7.85
N ILE A 15 -9.51 6.73 -6.94
CA ILE A 15 -8.58 5.73 -6.40
C ILE A 15 -8.02 4.83 -7.52
N GLY A 16 -8.88 4.34 -8.41
CA GLY A 16 -8.45 3.49 -9.53
C GLY A 16 -7.46 4.19 -10.46
N GLU A 17 -7.72 5.46 -10.80
CA GLU A 17 -6.83 6.26 -11.64
C GLU A 17 -5.48 6.51 -10.96
N VAL A 18 -5.48 6.84 -9.66
CA VAL A 18 -4.25 7.03 -8.88
C VAL A 18 -3.39 5.78 -8.87
N VAL A 19 -3.99 4.61 -8.59
CA VAL A 19 -3.28 3.32 -8.60
C VAL A 19 -2.74 3.02 -10.00
N SER A 20 -3.54 3.22 -11.04
CA SER A 20 -3.15 2.96 -12.43
C SER A 20 -1.96 3.82 -12.86
N ILE A 21 -2.01 5.14 -12.61
CA ILE A 21 -0.95 6.08 -12.97
C ILE A 21 0.33 5.78 -12.20
N ALA A 22 0.24 5.62 -10.87
CA ALA A 22 1.40 5.36 -10.04
C ALA A 22 2.10 4.04 -10.44
N ARG A 23 1.31 2.99 -10.67
CA ARG A 23 1.82 1.69 -11.13
C ARG A 23 2.49 1.79 -12.50
N ALA A 24 1.84 2.42 -13.47
CA ALA A 24 2.40 2.58 -14.82
C ALA A 24 3.75 3.32 -14.80
N MET A 25 3.87 4.39 -14.00
CA MET A 25 5.14 5.11 -13.86
C MET A 25 6.23 4.27 -13.18
N VAL A 26 5.87 3.44 -12.20
CA VAL A 26 6.82 2.54 -11.53
C VAL A 26 7.30 1.44 -12.48
N GLU A 27 6.38 0.83 -13.24
CA GLU A 27 6.69 -0.23 -14.19
C GLU A 27 7.51 0.27 -15.40
N ALA A 28 7.26 1.50 -15.86
CA ALA A 28 8.06 2.16 -16.89
C ALA A 28 9.47 2.54 -16.40
N GLY A 29 9.71 2.54 -15.09
CA GLY A 29 10.99 2.96 -14.49
C GLY A 29 11.12 4.46 -14.25
N ASP A 30 10.08 5.26 -14.55
CA ASP A 30 10.04 6.71 -14.34
C ASP A 30 9.85 7.11 -12.87
N ALA A 31 9.30 6.20 -12.06
CA ALA A 31 9.05 6.39 -10.65
C ALA A 31 9.52 5.23 -9.76
N ARG A 32 9.60 5.53 -8.47
CA ARG A 32 9.68 4.55 -7.38
C ARG A 32 8.52 4.78 -6.43
N ALA A 33 8.07 3.73 -5.76
CA ALA A 33 7.01 3.82 -4.74
C ALA A 33 7.41 3.02 -3.50
N VAL A 34 6.94 3.49 -2.35
CA VAL A 34 6.97 2.74 -1.09
C VAL A 34 5.54 2.50 -0.60
N ILE A 35 5.35 1.46 0.20
CA ILE A 35 4.04 1.15 0.79
C ILE A 35 3.65 2.19 1.86
N GLY A 36 2.40 2.68 1.79
CA GLY A 36 1.81 3.54 2.81
C GLY A 36 1.09 2.76 3.91
N ASN A 37 0.57 3.48 4.92
CA ASN A 37 -0.22 2.82 5.95
C ASN A 37 -1.57 2.33 5.39
N HIS A 38 -2.11 3.02 4.38
CA HIS A 38 -3.36 2.63 3.74
C HIS A 38 -3.21 1.36 2.91
N GLU A 39 -2.14 1.20 2.12
CA GLU A 39 -1.85 -0.06 1.41
C GLU A 39 -1.61 -1.22 2.38
N TYR A 40 -0.83 -1.00 3.45
CA TYR A 40 -0.63 -2.02 4.48
C TYR A 40 -1.96 -2.46 5.11
N ASN A 41 -2.83 -1.51 5.43
CA ASN A 41 -4.13 -1.79 6.00
C ASN A 41 -5.04 -2.54 5.03
N ALA A 42 -5.01 -2.20 3.74
CA ALA A 42 -5.76 -2.86 2.69
C ALA A 42 -5.29 -4.32 2.53
N ILE A 43 -3.99 -4.58 2.45
CA ILE A 43 -3.44 -5.94 2.43
C ILE A 43 -3.91 -6.73 3.65
N ALA A 44 -3.78 -6.16 4.86
CA ALA A 44 -4.18 -6.82 6.09
C ALA A 44 -5.71 -7.06 6.17
N PHE A 45 -6.52 -6.19 5.58
CA PHE A 45 -7.98 -6.32 5.52
C PHE A 45 -8.40 -7.49 4.62
N HIS A 46 -7.65 -7.76 3.55
CA HIS A 46 -7.95 -8.85 2.61
C HIS A 46 -7.17 -10.13 2.88
N THR A 47 -6.26 -10.15 3.86
CA THR A 47 -5.47 -11.34 4.21
C THR A 47 -6.07 -12.06 5.42
N PRO A 48 -6.59 -13.30 5.27
CA PRO A 48 -7.10 -14.09 6.39
C PRO A 48 -5.96 -14.53 7.33
N ARG A 49 -6.26 -14.69 8.62
CA ARG A 49 -5.31 -15.18 9.62
C ARG A 49 -5.15 -16.70 9.49
N PRO A 50 -3.92 -17.21 9.26
CA PRO A 50 -3.69 -18.65 9.22
C PRO A 50 -4.14 -19.33 10.52
N GLY A 51 -4.91 -20.42 10.41
CA GLY A 51 -5.38 -21.19 11.56
C GLY A 51 -6.53 -20.56 12.36
N LYS A 52 -7.15 -19.48 11.86
CA LYS A 52 -8.33 -18.85 12.47
C LYS A 52 -9.47 -18.76 11.46
N THR A 53 -10.61 -19.35 11.76
CA THR A 53 -11.80 -19.29 10.90
C THR A 53 -12.44 -17.91 10.99
N ASN A 54 -12.70 -17.28 9.84
CA ASN A 54 -13.41 -16.00 9.75
C ASN A 54 -12.69 -14.84 10.48
N GLU A 55 -11.35 -14.87 10.53
CA GLU A 55 -10.52 -13.79 11.06
C GLU A 55 -9.51 -13.29 10.01
N TRP A 56 -9.22 -12.00 10.02
CA TRP A 56 -8.28 -11.32 9.12
C TRP A 56 -7.18 -10.61 9.92
N PHE A 57 -6.05 -10.30 9.28
CA PHE A 57 -4.98 -9.57 9.96
C PHE A 57 -5.45 -8.20 10.44
N ARG A 58 -6.27 -7.52 9.63
CA ARG A 58 -7.07 -6.36 10.04
C ARG A 58 -8.54 -6.79 10.17
N PRO A 59 -9.14 -6.74 11.37
CA PRO A 59 -10.51 -7.19 11.57
C PRO A 59 -11.50 -6.27 10.84
N HIS A 60 -12.58 -6.82 10.32
CA HIS A 60 -13.58 -6.05 9.58
C HIS A 60 -14.61 -5.33 10.50
N LEU A 61 -14.10 -4.62 11.50
CA LEU A 61 -14.89 -3.74 12.37
C LEU A 61 -15.42 -2.54 11.56
N ASP A 62 -16.54 -1.94 11.97
CA ASP A 62 -17.17 -0.80 11.27
C ASP A 62 -16.19 0.33 10.99
N LYS A 63 -15.31 0.66 11.95
CA LYS A 63 -14.25 1.65 11.78
C LYS A 63 -13.33 1.31 10.60
N ASN A 64 -12.89 0.05 10.49
CA ASN A 64 -11.96 -0.40 9.46
C ASN A 64 -12.64 -0.49 8.09
N ARG A 65 -13.90 -0.96 8.05
CA ARG A 65 -14.72 -0.94 6.83
C ARG A 65 -14.92 0.49 6.34
N LYS A 66 -15.34 1.41 7.22
CA LYS A 66 -15.55 2.82 6.88
C LYS A 66 -14.29 3.48 6.32
N GLN A 67 -13.12 3.15 6.86
CA GLN A 67 -11.84 3.66 6.33
C GLN A 67 -11.55 3.12 4.91
N HIS A 68 -11.87 1.86 4.64
CA HIS A 68 -11.61 1.22 3.35
C HIS A 68 -12.76 1.40 2.33
N GLN A 69 -13.89 1.98 2.75
CA GLN A 69 -15.14 1.99 1.99
C GLN A 69 -15.00 2.64 0.63
N ALA A 70 -14.30 3.78 0.54
CA ALA A 70 -14.11 4.47 -0.75
C ALA A 70 -13.38 3.59 -1.77
N THR A 71 -12.42 2.77 -1.33
CA THR A 71 -11.73 1.79 -2.18
C THR A 71 -12.68 0.71 -2.65
N LEU A 72 -13.50 0.17 -1.74
CA LEU A 72 -14.49 -0.86 -2.04
C LEU A 72 -15.59 -0.37 -2.98
N ASP A 73 -15.96 0.92 -2.88
CA ASP A 73 -17.00 1.53 -3.72
C ASP A 73 -16.50 1.83 -5.14
N GLN A 74 -15.20 2.09 -5.31
CA GLN A 74 -14.62 2.51 -6.59
C GLN A 74 -13.99 1.36 -7.39
N LEU A 75 -13.48 0.32 -6.74
CA LEU A 75 -12.80 -0.79 -7.41
C LEU A 75 -13.68 -2.03 -7.48
N SER A 76 -13.75 -2.65 -8.66
CA SER A 76 -14.30 -4.00 -8.79
C SER A 76 -13.48 -5.02 -7.99
N PRO A 77 -14.03 -6.20 -7.66
CA PRO A 77 -13.28 -7.24 -6.97
C PRO A 77 -11.97 -7.64 -7.66
N ALA A 78 -11.94 -7.61 -8.99
CA ALA A 78 -10.74 -7.93 -9.77
C ALA A 78 -9.69 -6.83 -9.69
N GLU A 79 -10.08 -5.57 -9.85
CA GLU A 79 -9.17 -4.41 -9.71
C GLU A 79 -8.61 -4.31 -8.30
N LEU A 80 -9.44 -4.56 -7.29
CA LEU A 80 -9.00 -4.59 -5.90
C LEU A 80 -7.98 -5.70 -5.65
N ALA A 81 -8.25 -6.92 -6.13
CA ALA A 81 -7.31 -8.03 -5.97
C ALA A 81 -5.97 -7.75 -6.68
N ASP A 82 -6.00 -7.18 -7.88
CA ASP A 82 -4.80 -6.78 -8.62
C ASP A 82 -4.03 -5.65 -7.90
N ALA A 83 -4.72 -4.62 -7.40
CA ALA A 83 -4.11 -3.56 -6.62
C ALA A 83 -3.45 -4.09 -5.35
N ILE A 84 -4.11 -4.98 -4.60
CA ILE A 84 -3.54 -5.63 -3.41
C ILE A 84 -2.28 -6.43 -3.78
N ALA A 85 -2.32 -7.20 -4.86
CA ALA A 85 -1.16 -7.96 -5.33
C ALA A 85 0.01 -7.04 -5.69
N TRP A 86 -0.26 -5.91 -6.35
CA TRP A 86 0.77 -4.91 -6.64
C TRP A 86 1.35 -4.29 -5.36
N PHE A 87 0.52 -3.89 -4.40
CA PHE A 87 0.99 -3.31 -3.14
C PHE A 87 1.92 -4.25 -2.36
N GLN A 88 1.70 -5.57 -2.44
CA GLN A 88 2.56 -6.58 -1.82
C GLN A 88 3.97 -6.64 -2.44
N THR A 89 4.17 -6.06 -3.63
CA THR A 89 5.48 -5.95 -4.28
C THR A 89 6.24 -4.68 -3.88
N LEU A 90 5.55 -3.69 -3.30
CA LEU A 90 6.16 -2.40 -2.96
C LEU A 90 7.05 -2.52 -1.72
N PRO A 91 8.25 -1.90 -1.73
CA PRO A 91 9.13 -1.89 -0.58
C PRO A 91 8.59 -1.01 0.55
N VAL A 92 8.94 -1.35 1.79
CA VAL A 92 8.63 -0.50 2.96
C VAL A 92 9.44 0.80 2.98
N ALA A 93 10.67 0.74 2.46
CA ALA A 93 11.55 1.89 2.32
C ALA A 93 12.50 1.67 1.14
N ILE A 94 12.96 2.77 0.55
CA ILE A 94 13.98 2.77 -0.50
C ILE A 94 15.09 3.77 -0.15
N GLU A 95 16.31 3.50 -0.63
CA GLU A 95 17.43 4.41 -0.59
C GLU A 95 17.85 4.74 -2.02
N ILE A 96 17.88 6.03 -2.37
CA ILE A 96 18.25 6.51 -3.69
C ILE A 96 19.24 7.66 -3.50
N ASP A 97 20.46 7.52 -4.02
CA ASP A 97 21.51 8.54 -3.98
C ASP A 97 21.74 9.14 -2.57
N GLY A 98 21.65 8.31 -1.53
CA GLY A 98 21.81 8.71 -0.14
C GLY A 98 20.57 9.31 0.53
N VAL A 99 19.46 9.46 -0.20
CA VAL A 99 18.15 9.85 0.34
C VAL A 99 17.33 8.60 0.67
N ARG A 100 16.76 8.55 1.87
CA ARG A 100 15.82 7.49 2.27
C ARG A 100 14.40 7.99 2.22
N VAL A 101 13.53 7.17 1.63
CA VAL A 101 12.09 7.43 1.59
C VAL A 101 11.38 6.26 2.24
N ALA A 102 10.49 6.60 3.17
CA ALA A 102 9.54 5.71 3.83
C ALA A 102 8.27 6.53 4.12
N HIS A 103 7.11 5.88 4.12
CA HIS A 103 5.83 6.57 4.31
C HIS A 103 5.72 7.25 5.68
N VAL A 104 6.13 6.55 6.75
CA VAL A 104 6.32 7.13 8.08
C VAL A 104 7.81 7.21 8.37
N GLY A 105 8.23 8.26 9.08
CA GLY A 105 9.63 8.51 9.41
C GLY A 105 10.34 7.28 10.00
N LEU A 106 11.55 7.02 9.50
CA LEU A 106 12.42 5.98 10.04
C LEU A 106 12.90 6.39 11.43
N SER A 107 12.55 5.61 12.46
CA SER A 107 13.16 5.79 13.78
C SER A 107 14.67 5.51 13.70
N HIS A 108 15.47 6.24 14.48
CA HIS A 108 16.94 6.08 14.57
C HIS A 108 17.40 4.64 14.86
N HIS A 109 16.51 3.76 15.30
CA HIS A 109 16.79 2.36 15.61
C HIS A 109 16.69 1.40 14.41
N VAL A 110 16.21 1.85 13.24
CA VAL A 110 16.27 1.06 12.00
C VAL A 110 17.72 1.08 11.49
N ARG A 111 18.55 0.24 12.10
CA ARG A 111 19.98 0.10 11.76
C ARG A 111 20.12 -0.48 10.36
N ARG A 112 21.09 0.07 9.63
CA ARG A 112 21.63 -0.46 8.37
C ARG A 112 21.83 -1.97 8.47
N SER A 113 21.02 -2.75 7.75
CA SER A 113 21.47 -4.06 7.26
C SER A 113 22.50 -3.77 6.17
N ARG A 114 23.77 -3.61 6.58
CA ARG A 114 24.92 -3.62 5.68
C ARG A 114 25.28 -5.07 5.40
N GLN A 115 25.26 -5.40 4.09
CA GLN A 115 26.02 -6.43 3.38
C GLN A 115 25.93 -7.88 3.87
#